data_AF-A0A023X7W1-F1
#
_entry.id   AF-A0A023X7W1-F1
#
_cell.length_a   1.000
_cell.length_b   1.000
_cell.length_c   1.000
_cell.angle_alpha   90.00
_cell.angle_beta   90.00
_cell.angle_gamma   90.00
#
_symmetry.space_group_name_H-M   'P 1'
#
loop_
_entity.id
_entity.type
_entity.pdbx_description
1 polymer ?
#
loop_
_entity_poly.entity_id
_entity_poly.type
_entity_poly.pdbx_seq_one_letter_code
_entity_poly.pdbx_strand_id
1 'polypeptide(L)' 'MRPGSLKGVQLVVRDIRAARAELVGRGVEATEVRVLRSSGARPAKDDEDLNNVGFVFFSDPDGNGWAVQEINVRR' A
#
# COMPACT_ATOMS: atom_id res chain seq x y z
N MET A 1 -7.74 -18.64 13.55
CA MET A 1 -7.87 -18.33 12.10
C MET A 1 -6.95 -19.24 11.32
N ARG A 2 -7.26 -19.56 10.06
CA ARG A 2 -6.34 -20.32 9.20
C ARG A 2 -5.32 -19.35 8.59
N PRO A 3 -4.04 -19.71 8.41
CA PRO A 3 -3.11 -18.93 7.62
C PRO A 3 -3.70 -18.59 6.23
N GLY A 4 -3.45 -17.37 5.74
CA GLY A 4 -3.94 -16.89 4.46
C GLY A 4 -5.40 -16.45 4.43
N SER A 5 -6.14 -16.59 5.54
CA SER A 5 -7.57 -16.28 5.57
C SER A 5 -7.87 -14.79 5.71
N LEU A 6 -6.89 -13.97 6.09
CA LEU A 6 -7.09 -12.53 6.26
C LEU A 6 -7.08 -11.80 4.92
N LYS A 7 -8.11 -11.00 4.68
CA LYS A 7 -8.23 -10.10 3.53
C LYS A 7 -8.56 -8.70 4.03
N GLY A 8 -7.94 -7.70 3.41
CA GLY A 8 -8.18 -6.29 3.75
C GLY A 8 -7.50 -5.83 5.04
N VAL A 9 -6.38 -6.45 5.42
CA VAL A 9 -5.55 -5.91 6.52
C VAL A 9 -4.92 -4.61 6.04
N GLN A 10 -5.07 -3.54 6.82
CA GLN A 10 -4.61 -2.21 6.42
C GLN A 10 -3.54 -1.68 7.36
N LEU A 11 -2.43 -1.22 6.78
CA LEU A 11 -1.34 -0.53 7.47
C LEU A 11 -1.28 0.92 7.00
N VAL A 12 -1.15 1.86 7.94
CA VAL A 12 -1.03 3.30 7.63
C VAL A 12 0.40 3.75 7.85
N VAL A 13 0.97 4.40 6.84
CA VAL A 13 2.34 4.95 6.86
C VAL A 13 2.32 6.45 6.57
N ARG A 14 3.41 7.14 6.91
CA ARG A 14 3.58 8.56 6.56
C ARG A 14 4.17 8.78 5.16
N ASP A 15 4.86 7.79 4.61
CA ASP A 15 5.48 7.85 3.29
C ASP A 15 5.36 6.47 2.63
N ILE A 16 4.48 6.36 1.64
CA ILE A 16 4.22 5.09 0.95
C ILE A 16 5.32 4.71 -0.02
N ARG A 17 6.08 5.68 -0.55
CA ARG A 17 7.19 5.40 -1.47
C ARG A 17 8.35 4.77 -0.70
N ALA A 18 8.69 5.34 0.46
CA ALA A 18 9.68 4.76 1.36
C ALA A 18 9.25 3.36 1.83
N ALA A 19 7.99 3.21 2.26
CA ALA A 19 7.45 1.91 2.67
C ALA A 19 7.53 0.86 1.56
N ARG A 20 7.16 1.22 0.32
CA ARG A 20 7.27 0.32 -0.84
C ARG A 20 8.72 -0.06 -1.12
N ALA A 21 9.63 0.91 -1.09
CA ALA A 21 11.05 0.65 -1.32
C ALA A 21 11.61 -0.34 -0.28
N GLU A 22 11.22 -0.21 0.98
CA GLU A 22 11.58 -1.17 2.03
C GLU A 22 11.00 -2.57 1.78
N LEU A 23 9.72 -2.66 1.43
CA LEU A 23 9.07 -3.94 1.14
C LEU A 23 9.76 -4.68 -0.02
N VAL A 24 9.93 -4.00 -1.15
CA VAL A 24 10.58 -4.57 -2.35
C VAL A 24 12.05 -4.89 -2.07
N GLY A 25 12.76 -4.02 -1.34
CA GLY A 25 14.15 -4.25 -0.94
C GLY A 25 14.34 -5.48 -0.05
N ARG A 26 13.27 -5.94 0.62
CA ARG A 26 13.25 -7.17 1.43
C ARG A 26 12.68 -8.39 0.68
N GLY A 27 12.40 -8.26 -0.61
CA GLY A 27 11.89 -9.35 -1.46
C GLY A 27 10.37 -9.54 -1.41
N VAL A 28 9.61 -8.58 -0.88
CA VAL A 28 8.15 -8.61 -0.94
C VAL A 28 7.69 -8.17 -2.34
N GLU A 29 6.87 -9.00 -2.99
CA GLU A 29 6.22 -8.64 -4.25
C GLU A 29 5.08 -7.65 -3.99
N ALA A 30 5.41 -6.36 -4.02
CA ALA A 30 4.46 -5.27 -3.81
C ALA A 30 4.14 -4.56 -5.14
N THR A 31 2.87 -4.16 -5.32
CA THR A 31 2.47 -3.36 -6.49
C THR A 31 3.25 -2.06 -6.59
N GLU A 32 3.23 -1.41 -7.75
CA GLU A 32 3.54 0.03 -7.82
C GLU A 32 2.64 0.85 -6.90
N VAL A 33 3.06 2.08 -6.57
CA VAL A 33 2.23 3.02 -5.82
C VAL A 33 1.07 3.45 -6.71
N ARG A 34 -0.16 3.29 -6.20
CA ARG A 34 -1.39 3.63 -6.92
C ARG A 34 -2.14 4.75 -6.22
N VAL A 35 -2.77 5.60 -7.01
CA VAL A 35 -3.74 6.58 -6.53
C VAL A 35 -5.12 5.97 -6.66
N LEU A 36 -5.83 5.84 -5.54
CA LEU A 36 -7.21 5.35 -5.49
C LEU A 36 -8.15 6.53 -5.22
N ARG A 37 -9.04 6.80 -6.17
CA ARG A 37 -10.10 7.80 -6.05
C ARG A 37 -11.42 7.19 -6.53
N SER A 38 -12.52 7.93 -6.39
CA SER A 38 -13.84 7.53 -6.92
C SER A 38 -13.84 7.28 -8.43
N SER A 39 -12.93 7.92 -9.18
CA SER A 39 -12.73 7.69 -10.62
C SER A 39 -11.97 6.40 -10.96
N GLY A 40 -11.54 5.63 -9.96
CA GLY A 40 -10.78 4.40 -10.12
C GLY A 40 -9.33 4.52 -9.66
N ALA A 41 -8.55 3.50 -9.99
CA ALA A 41 -7.18 3.33 -9.53
C ALA A 41 -6.18 3.44 -10.69
N ARG A 42 -5.18 4.32 -10.55
CA ARG A 42 -4.12 4.53 -11.55
C ARG A 42 -2.74 4.53 -10.89
N PRO A 43 -1.65 4.35 -11.65
CA PRO A 43 -0.30 4.61 -11.14
C PRO A 43 -0.17 6.05 -10.61
N ALA A 44 0.60 6.21 -9.53
CA ALA A 44 0.99 7.52 -9.02
C ALA A 44 2.01 8.18 -9.95
N LYS A 45 1.95 9.51 -10.10
CA LYS A 45 3.03 10.29 -10.71
C LYS A 45 4.12 10.55 -9.68
N ASP A 46 5.36 10.82 -10.10
CA ASP A 46 6.52 10.88 -9.18
C ASP A 46 6.40 11.91 -8.06
N ASP A 47 5.83 13.08 -8.35
CA ASP A 47 5.71 14.24 -7.44
C ASP A 47 4.28 14.44 -6.88
N GLU A 48 3.42 13.44 -7.02
CA GLU A 48 2.03 13.55 -6.59
C GLU A 48 1.88 13.47 -5.07
N ASP A 49 1.03 14.33 -4.48
CA ASP A 49 0.59 14.21 -3.08
C ASP A 49 -0.31 12.99 -2.92
N LEU A 50 0.13 12.08 -2.05
CA LEU A 50 -0.48 10.78 -1.83
C LEU A 50 -1.27 10.72 -0.52
N ASN A 51 -1.38 11.82 0.23
CA ASN A 51 -2.11 11.84 1.48
C ASN A 51 -3.57 11.39 1.29
N ASN A 52 -3.98 10.36 2.02
CA ASN A 52 -5.28 9.69 1.97
C ASN A 52 -5.60 8.90 0.69
N VAL A 53 -4.78 8.97 -0.36
CA VAL A 53 -5.12 8.39 -1.68
C VAL A 53 -4.06 7.44 -2.24
N GLY A 54 -2.86 7.43 -1.67
CA GLY A 54 -1.77 6.55 -2.08
C GLY A 54 -1.87 5.17 -1.44
N PHE A 55 -1.80 4.12 -2.27
CA PHE A 55 -1.86 2.73 -1.83
C PHE A 55 -0.79 1.85 -2.48
N VAL A 56 -0.35 0.85 -1.72
CA VAL A 56 0.43 -0.31 -2.19
C VAL A 56 -0.24 -1.57 -1.67
N PHE A 57 -0.26 -2.63 -2.48
CA PHE A 57 -0.83 -3.91 -2.11
C PHE A 57 0.23 -5.00 -2.20
N PHE A 58 0.15 -6.00 -1.32
CA PHE A 58 0.97 -7.21 -1.38
C PHE A 58 0.26 -8.38 -0.68
N SER A 59 0.77 -9.59 -0.90
CA SER A 59 0.40 -10.78 -0.14
C SER A 59 1.59 -11.21 0.73
N ASP A 60 1.34 -11.57 1.98
CA ASP A 60 2.37 -12.18 2.82
C ASP A 60 2.58 -13.68 2.46
N PRO A 61 3.62 -14.35 2.99
CA PRO A 61 3.89 -15.76 2.67
C PRO A 61 2.77 -16.73 3.03
N ASP A 62 1.90 -16.37 3.97
CA ASP A 62 0.72 -17.16 4.33
C ASP A 62 -0.44 -16.95 3.34
N GLY A 63 -0.37 -15.93 2.48
CA GLY A 63 -1.40 -15.56 1.51
C GLY A 63 -2.41 -14.54 2.02
N ASN A 64 -2.13 -13.86 3.15
CA ASN A 64 -2.99 -12.78 3.61
C ASN A 64 -2.79 -11.54 2.74
N GLY A 65 -3.89 -10.86 2.43
CA GLY A 65 -3.86 -9.65 1.60
C GLY A 65 -3.69 -8.38 2.44
N TRP A 66 -2.68 -7.58 2.10
CA TRP A 66 -2.35 -6.34 2.77
C TRP A 66 -2.56 -5.12 1.88
N ALA A 67 -3.09 -4.05 2.47
CA ALA A 67 -3.15 -2.72 1.89
C ALA A 67 -2.32 -1.76 2.76
N VAL A 68 -1.35 -1.09 2.16
CA VAL A 68 -0.59 -0.03 2.82
C VAL A 68 -1.08 1.31 2.27
N GLN A 69 -1.52 2.22 3.14
CA GLN A 69 -2.04 3.53 2.77
C GLN A 69 -1.18 4.65 3.34
N GLU A 70 -0.97 5.72 2.56
CA GLU A 70 -0.39 6.96 3.10
C GLU A 70 -1.43 7.83 3.80
N ILE A 71 -1.14 8.20 5.06
CA ILE A 71 -1.77 9.31 5.75
C ILE A 71 -0.66 10.09 6.48
N ASN A 72 -0.21 11.17 5.85
CA ASN A 72 0.93 11.97 6.33
C ASN A 72 0.47 13.18 7.19
N VAL A 73 -0.78 13.63 7.04
CA VAL A 73 -1.42 14.65 7.88
C VAL A 73 -2.70 14.09 8.47
N ARG A 74 -2.86 14.23 9.79
CA ARG A 74 -4.10 13.94 10.51
C ARG A 74 -4.69 15.26 10.99
N ARG A 75 -5.91 15.57 10.57
CA ARG A 75 -6.68 16.73 11.05
C ARG A 75 -7.77 16.26 12.00
#